data_AF-H3GVD5-F1
#
_entry.id   AF-H3GVD5-F1
#
_cell.length_a   1.000
_cell.length_b   1.000
_cell.length_c   1.000
_cell.angle_alpha   90.00
_cell.angle_beta   90.00
_cell.angle_gamma   90.00
#
_symmetry.space_group_name_H-M   'P 1'
#
loop_
_entity.id
_entity.type
_entity.pdbx_description
1 polymer ?
#
loop_
_entity_poly.entity_id
_entity_poly.type
_entity_poly.pdbx_seq_one_letter_code
_entity_poly.pdbx_strand_id
1 'polypeptide(L)'
;MTVSTCQVCLDSIEDGPDNALLTNWCGRNCDAQVCRQCMGRHVEVTLQQFYPGVLPRVRCPICLVPMHLTQWERSVPSTDRPKLVAKYEKLCIQACVLTPPCCHKTDYTHLPILDVSRKAKNPIKLLPSKVEKYKSLCVEFCRHKLEPRALLDYAFDIFGEEKAAALVNELTLSRVVDPERRATLLLSLMYLRPKTKTNCCGADFCFNCKRHGHHDSCVEEFDEDTDLVRCRKCRALLLKVEGCDAVNCVCGFNMNWRVEQRLRRERKRGLLPVDIFNMPLTTSWLDFRQRQVPLLKYMRVGWLLKQVAACRPLLRQRFAVYVWRFRLRKVLATQLDKECRARRVKVVDQHLVSVKTVLHAALGVYIWRRRLSKALITMQSEMFWKAYRRWHPEELEAETDEASNLFSIAAYEDEE
;
A
#
# COMPACT_ATOMS: atom_id res chain seq x y z
N MET A 1 32.33 -44.88 -30.44
CA MET A 1 31.47 -44.22 -29.44
C MET A 1 31.70 -42.73 -29.58
N THR A 2 30.67 -41.96 -29.91
CA THR A 2 30.78 -40.49 -30.01
C THR A 2 30.79 -39.92 -28.61
N VAL A 3 32.00 -39.64 -28.09
CA VAL A 3 32.14 -38.91 -26.82
C VAL A 3 31.68 -37.49 -27.07
N SER A 4 30.62 -37.07 -26.40
CA SER A 4 30.11 -35.72 -26.50
C SER A 4 30.42 -34.95 -25.22
N THR A 5 30.94 -33.72 -25.36
CA THR A 5 31.45 -32.92 -24.24
C THR A 5 30.44 -31.86 -23.83
N CYS A 6 30.30 -31.65 -22.53
CA CYS A 6 29.44 -30.59 -22.01
C CYS A 6 30.14 -29.22 -22.17
N GLN A 7 29.46 -28.24 -22.75
CA GLN A 7 30.00 -26.88 -22.93
C GLN A 7 30.15 -26.09 -21.62
N VAL A 8 29.56 -26.57 -20.51
CA VAL A 8 29.58 -25.89 -19.21
C VAL A 8 30.64 -26.47 -18.28
N CYS A 9 30.60 -27.77 -17.98
CA CYS A 9 31.60 -28.41 -17.12
C CYS A 9 32.84 -28.93 -17.87
N LEU A 10 32.81 -28.96 -19.20
CA LEU A 10 33.88 -29.50 -20.07
C LEU A 10 34.12 -31.02 -19.91
N ASP A 11 33.28 -31.71 -19.14
CA ASP A 11 33.38 -33.15 -18.95
C ASP A 11 32.89 -33.93 -20.18
N SER A 12 33.50 -35.10 -20.38
CA SER A 12 33.04 -36.11 -21.34
C SER A 12 31.80 -36.81 -20.79
N ILE A 13 30.73 -36.78 -21.56
CA ILE A 13 29.44 -37.32 -21.15
C ILE A 13 29.19 -38.63 -21.90
N GLU A 14 29.02 -39.69 -21.13
CA GLU A 14 28.58 -40.99 -21.63
C GLU A 14 27.05 -41.03 -21.75
N ASP A 15 26.55 -41.60 -22.84
CA ASP A 15 25.12 -41.70 -23.12
C ASP A 15 24.43 -42.64 -22.11
N GLY A 16 23.86 -42.07 -21.06
CA GLY A 16 23.01 -42.75 -20.08
C GLY A 16 21.66 -42.06 -19.90
N PRO A 17 20.64 -42.74 -19.36
CA PRO A 17 19.27 -42.19 -19.21
C PRO A 17 19.22 -40.89 -18.39
N ASP A 18 20.09 -40.77 -17.38
CA ASP A 18 20.19 -39.58 -16.51
C ASP A 18 21.39 -38.68 -16.81
N ASN A 19 22.29 -39.11 -17.70
CA ASN A 19 23.51 -38.37 -18.05
C ASN A 19 23.53 -37.89 -19.50
N ALA A 20 22.46 -38.06 -20.29
CA ALA A 20 22.46 -37.61 -21.69
C ALA A 20 22.79 -36.12 -21.87
N LEU A 21 23.58 -35.84 -22.91
CA LEU A 21 23.85 -34.49 -23.38
C LEU A 21 22.57 -33.89 -23.98
N LEU A 22 22.17 -32.73 -23.48
CA LEU A 22 20.98 -32.03 -23.95
C LEU A 22 21.34 -31.14 -25.13
N THR A 23 20.59 -31.25 -26.22
CA THR A 23 20.74 -30.42 -27.42
C THR A 23 19.45 -29.71 -27.80
N ASN A 24 19.52 -28.65 -28.61
CA ASN A 24 18.36 -27.95 -29.19
C ASN A 24 17.30 -27.47 -28.18
N TRP A 25 17.72 -27.13 -26.97
CA TRP A 25 16.82 -26.96 -25.83
C TRP A 25 15.92 -25.69 -25.90
N CYS A 26 16.41 -24.54 -26.39
CA CYS A 26 15.63 -23.30 -26.55
C CYS A 26 15.04 -23.14 -27.95
N GLY A 27 15.27 -24.11 -28.83
CA GLY A 27 14.78 -24.10 -30.20
C GLY A 27 15.61 -24.98 -31.14
N ARG A 28 15.11 -25.17 -32.36
CA ARG A 28 15.74 -26.01 -33.39
C ARG A 28 17.11 -25.51 -33.87
N ASN A 29 17.41 -24.23 -33.64
CA ASN A 29 18.66 -23.59 -34.04
C ASN A 29 19.57 -23.34 -32.82
N CYS A 30 19.46 -24.19 -31.79
CA CYS A 30 20.19 -23.99 -30.56
C CYS A 30 21.37 -24.97 -30.50
N ASP A 31 22.57 -24.40 -30.58
CA ASP A 31 23.84 -25.12 -30.56
C ASP A 31 24.31 -25.50 -29.15
N ALA A 32 23.44 -25.35 -28.14
CA ALA A 32 23.77 -25.67 -26.76
C ALA A 32 23.91 -27.19 -26.59
N GLN A 33 25.02 -27.61 -26.01
CA GLN A 33 25.36 -28.99 -25.66
C GLN A 33 25.72 -29.02 -24.17
N VAL A 34 24.75 -29.31 -23.32
CA VAL A 34 24.90 -29.19 -21.86
C VAL A 34 24.37 -30.44 -21.16
N CYS A 35 25.10 -30.97 -20.18
CA CYS A 35 24.63 -32.11 -19.40
C CYS A 35 23.49 -31.70 -18.44
N ARG A 36 22.64 -32.66 -18.06
CA ARG A 36 21.51 -32.43 -17.14
C ARG A 36 21.94 -31.80 -15.81
N GLN A 37 23.09 -32.19 -15.27
CA GLN A 37 23.60 -31.67 -14.00
C GLN A 37 23.94 -30.18 -14.08
N CYS A 38 24.71 -29.77 -15.10
CA CYS A 38 25.03 -28.36 -15.35
C CYS A 38 23.76 -27.54 -15.56
N MET A 39 22.78 -28.11 -16.25
CA MET A 39 21.50 -27.48 -16.48
C MET A 39 20.70 -27.28 -15.18
N GLY A 40 20.62 -28.30 -14.32
CA GLY A 40 20.02 -28.19 -12.99
C GLY A 40 20.67 -27.08 -12.16
N ARG A 41 22.01 -27.05 -12.14
CA ARG A 41 22.78 -26.03 -11.41
C ARG A 41 22.57 -24.63 -11.98
N HIS A 42 22.54 -24.49 -13.31
CA HIS A 42 22.25 -23.22 -13.98
C HIS A 42 20.89 -22.65 -13.58
N VAL A 43 19.84 -23.47 -13.60
CA VAL A 43 18.51 -23.05 -13.16
C VAL A 43 18.54 -22.70 -11.67
N GLU A 44 19.16 -23.51 -10.83
CA GLU A 44 19.24 -23.24 -9.39
C GLU A 44 19.88 -21.88 -9.10
N VAL A 45 21.05 -21.62 -9.68
CA VAL A 45 21.81 -20.36 -9.52
C VAL A 45 21.00 -19.19 -10.07
N THR A 46 20.40 -19.35 -11.26
CA THR A 46 19.52 -18.34 -11.86
C THR A 46 18.39 -17.96 -10.89
N LEU A 47 17.72 -18.94 -10.28
CA LEU A 47 16.64 -18.70 -9.32
C LEU A 47 17.12 -18.17 -7.97
N GLN A 48 18.41 -18.26 -7.64
CA GLN A 48 18.99 -17.64 -6.43
C GLN A 48 19.27 -16.15 -6.64
N GLN A 49 19.49 -15.71 -7.87
CA GLN A 49 19.78 -14.31 -8.19
C GLN A 49 18.54 -13.40 -8.13
N PHE A 50 17.34 -13.96 -8.27
CA PHE A 50 16.10 -13.18 -8.20
C PHE A 50 15.67 -12.91 -6.75
N TYR A 51 15.37 -11.65 -6.46
CA TYR A 51 14.74 -11.22 -5.22
C TYR A 51 13.20 -11.24 -5.34
N PRO A 52 12.46 -11.43 -4.22
CA PRO A 52 11.00 -11.34 -4.23
C PRO A 52 10.52 -10.03 -4.85
N GLY A 53 9.56 -10.11 -5.77
CA GLY A 53 9.05 -8.94 -6.50
C GLY A 53 9.50 -8.86 -7.96
N VAL A 54 10.53 -9.61 -8.37
CA VAL A 54 10.99 -9.67 -9.78
C VAL A 54 10.63 -11.00 -10.40
N LEU A 55 10.10 -10.95 -11.63
CA LEU A 55 9.78 -12.15 -12.38
C LEU A 55 11.05 -12.92 -12.79
N PRO A 56 11.17 -14.20 -12.39
CA PRO A 56 12.33 -15.01 -12.74
C PRO A 56 12.32 -15.33 -14.24
N ARG A 57 13.41 -15.01 -14.95
CA ARG A 57 13.58 -15.35 -16.37
C ARG A 57 14.72 -16.33 -16.55
N VAL A 58 14.38 -17.61 -16.73
CA VAL A 58 15.38 -18.65 -17.05
C VAL A 58 15.72 -18.56 -18.53
N ARG A 59 17.02 -18.49 -18.83
CA ARG A 59 17.57 -18.31 -20.18
C ARG A 59 18.54 -19.42 -20.53
N CYS A 60 18.84 -19.56 -21.81
CA CYS A 60 19.91 -20.44 -22.28
C CYS A 60 21.25 -20.11 -21.67
N PRO A 61 21.96 -21.10 -21.08
CA PRO A 61 23.33 -20.86 -20.64
C PRO A 61 24.26 -20.48 -21.81
N ILE A 62 23.89 -20.84 -23.04
CA ILE A 62 24.67 -20.58 -24.26
C ILE A 62 24.05 -19.44 -25.09
N CYS A 63 22.85 -19.64 -25.62
CA CYS A 63 22.19 -18.67 -26.52
C CYS A 63 21.54 -17.47 -25.80
N LEU A 64 21.45 -17.47 -24.46
CA LEU A 64 20.76 -16.47 -23.63
C LEU A 64 19.27 -16.22 -23.98
N VAL A 65 18.66 -17.04 -24.83
CA VAL A 65 17.24 -16.95 -25.19
C VAL A 65 16.38 -17.36 -24.00
N PRO A 66 15.30 -16.62 -23.68
CA PRO A 66 14.33 -17.01 -22.65
C PRO A 66 13.69 -18.36 -22.96
N MET A 67 13.40 -19.11 -21.91
CA MET A 67 12.75 -20.40 -22.04
C MET A 67 11.41 -20.47 -21.34
N HIS A 68 10.57 -21.33 -21.90
CA HIS A 68 9.34 -21.75 -21.26
C HIS A 68 9.61 -22.81 -20.18
N LEU A 69 8.83 -22.79 -19.10
CA LEU A 69 8.87 -23.76 -18.00
C LEU A 69 9.03 -25.21 -18.47
N THR A 70 8.14 -25.64 -19.38
CA THR A 70 8.12 -27.03 -19.86
C THR A 70 9.36 -27.45 -20.64
N GLN A 71 10.18 -26.51 -21.12
CA GLN A 71 11.44 -26.82 -21.79
C GLN A 71 12.49 -27.18 -20.74
N TRP A 72 12.76 -26.29 -19.79
CA TRP A 72 13.82 -26.52 -18.81
C TRP A 72 13.46 -27.56 -17.76
N GLU A 73 12.20 -27.68 -17.38
CA GLU A 73 11.73 -28.67 -16.42
C GLU A 73 12.09 -30.10 -16.83
N ARG A 74 11.99 -30.41 -18.13
CA ARG A 74 12.34 -31.72 -18.70
C ARG A 74 13.85 -31.96 -18.77
N SER A 75 14.62 -30.87 -18.74
CA SER A 75 16.07 -30.84 -18.93
C SER A 75 16.86 -30.86 -17.62
N VAL A 76 16.23 -30.55 -16.47
CA VAL A 76 16.89 -30.66 -15.16
C VAL A 76 16.84 -32.10 -14.62
N PRO A 77 17.73 -32.46 -13.67
CA PRO A 77 17.69 -33.75 -12.98
C PRO A 77 16.34 -33.99 -12.30
N SER A 78 15.85 -35.23 -12.34
CA SER A 78 14.56 -35.61 -11.76
C SER A 78 14.50 -35.36 -10.25
N THR A 79 15.63 -35.50 -9.56
CA THR A 79 15.80 -35.25 -8.12
C THR A 79 15.56 -33.79 -7.75
N ASP A 80 16.05 -32.85 -8.56
CA ASP A 80 15.99 -31.42 -8.27
C ASP A 80 14.73 -30.75 -8.83
N ARG A 81 14.10 -31.37 -9.85
CA ARG A 81 12.95 -30.80 -10.58
C ARG A 81 11.85 -30.26 -9.65
N PRO A 82 11.32 -31.00 -8.66
CA PRO A 82 10.21 -30.50 -7.84
C PRO A 82 10.60 -29.25 -7.03
N LYS A 83 11.83 -29.23 -6.48
CA LYS A 83 12.36 -28.10 -5.71
C LYS A 83 12.52 -26.86 -6.59
N LEU A 84 13.06 -27.02 -7.80
CA LEU A 84 13.28 -25.92 -8.73
C LEU A 84 11.97 -25.33 -9.25
N VAL A 85 11.01 -26.19 -9.64
CA VAL A 85 9.67 -25.76 -10.08
C VAL A 85 8.93 -25.02 -8.97
N ALA A 86 8.89 -25.57 -7.75
CA ALA A 86 8.24 -24.91 -6.62
C ALA A 86 8.86 -23.54 -6.30
N LYS A 87 10.20 -23.43 -6.36
CA LYS A 87 10.89 -22.14 -6.18
C LYS A 87 10.55 -21.14 -7.27
N TYR A 88 10.54 -21.59 -8.53
CA TYR A 88 10.18 -20.76 -9.68
C TYR A 88 8.75 -20.23 -9.59
N GLU A 89 7.78 -21.10 -9.28
CA GLU A 89 6.38 -20.73 -9.07
C GLU A 89 6.22 -19.73 -7.92
N LYS A 90 6.90 -19.96 -6.80
CA LYS A 90 6.89 -19.06 -5.65
C LYS A 90 7.38 -17.66 -6.02
N LEU A 91 8.48 -17.55 -6.77
CA LEU A 91 9.01 -16.27 -7.24
C LEU A 91 8.02 -15.56 -8.19
N CYS A 92 7.38 -16.29 -9.09
CA CYS A 92 6.34 -15.74 -9.98
C CYS A 92 5.13 -15.21 -9.20
N ILE A 93 4.68 -15.95 -8.17
CA ILE A 93 3.60 -15.51 -7.29
C ILE A 93 4.01 -14.24 -6.54
N GLN A 94 5.21 -14.23 -5.94
CA GLN A 94 5.73 -13.11 -5.17
C GLN A 94 5.86 -11.83 -6.01
N ALA A 95 6.18 -11.94 -7.30
CA ALA A 95 6.19 -10.79 -8.22
C ALA A 95 4.80 -10.17 -8.46
N CYS A 96 3.73 -10.89 -8.13
CA CYS A 96 2.33 -10.45 -8.25
C CYS A 96 1.64 -10.23 -6.91
N VAL A 97 2.37 -10.34 -5.79
CA VAL A 97 1.85 -10.06 -4.45
C VAL A 97 1.69 -8.55 -4.28
N LEU A 98 0.59 -8.15 -3.66
CA LEU A 98 0.36 -6.78 -3.21
C LEU A 98 -0.44 -6.81 -1.91
N THR A 99 -0.24 -5.83 -1.03
CA THR A 99 -1.07 -5.75 0.18
C THR A 99 -2.38 -5.03 -0.13
N PRO A 100 -3.55 -5.70 -0.10
CA PRO A 100 -4.81 -5.09 -0.47
C PRO A 100 -5.26 -4.13 0.66
N PRO A 101 -5.84 -2.97 0.31
CA PRO A 101 -6.23 -1.97 1.30
C PRO A 101 -7.38 -2.42 2.21
N CYS A 102 -8.16 -3.44 1.83
CA CYS A 102 -9.34 -3.88 2.58
C CYS A 102 -9.04 -4.87 3.72
N CYS A 103 -8.16 -5.85 3.48
CA CYS A 103 -7.96 -6.97 4.39
C CYS A 103 -6.51 -7.13 4.84
N HIS A 104 -5.59 -6.33 4.31
CA HIS A 104 -4.18 -6.26 4.72
C HIS A 104 -3.43 -7.61 4.65
N LYS A 105 -3.94 -8.57 3.86
CA LYS A 105 -3.30 -9.87 3.65
C LYS A 105 -1.99 -9.70 2.89
N THR A 106 -0.88 -10.10 3.49
CA THR A 106 0.47 -9.94 2.93
C THR A 106 0.81 -10.95 1.84
N ASP A 107 0.03 -12.02 1.72
CA ASP A 107 0.18 -13.10 0.73
C ASP A 107 -0.82 -12.97 -0.44
N TYR A 108 -1.58 -11.87 -0.48
CA TYR A 108 -2.59 -11.65 -1.49
C TYR A 108 -1.96 -11.45 -2.88
N THR A 109 -2.43 -12.22 -3.86
CA THR A 109 -2.00 -12.15 -5.25
C THR A 109 -3.19 -12.10 -6.21
N HIS A 110 -3.03 -11.35 -7.30
CA HIS A 110 -3.97 -11.38 -8.42
C HIS A 110 -3.67 -12.51 -9.42
N LEU A 111 -2.56 -13.22 -9.26
CA LEU A 111 -2.15 -14.30 -10.16
C LEU A 111 -3.14 -15.46 -10.05
N PRO A 112 -3.92 -15.77 -11.12
CA PRO A 112 -4.86 -16.87 -11.06
C PRO A 112 -4.11 -18.21 -11.06
N ILE A 113 -4.69 -19.18 -10.36
CA ILE A 113 -4.26 -20.57 -10.40
C ILE A 113 -4.49 -21.13 -11.82
N LEU A 114 -3.62 -22.06 -12.24
CA LEU A 114 -3.80 -22.80 -13.49
C LEU A 114 -5.12 -23.58 -13.43
N ASP A 115 -6.02 -23.26 -14.34
CA ASP A 115 -7.29 -23.96 -14.53
C ASP A 115 -7.66 -23.90 -16.01
N VAL A 116 -7.38 -25.01 -16.69
CA VAL A 116 -7.66 -25.19 -18.12
C VAL A 116 -9.17 -25.40 -18.36
N SER A 117 -9.88 -25.91 -17.35
CA SER A 117 -11.31 -26.20 -17.39
C SER A 117 -12.18 -24.97 -17.11
N ARG A 118 -11.57 -23.85 -16.68
CA ARG A 118 -12.26 -22.62 -16.29
C ARG A 118 -13.21 -22.11 -17.37
N LYS A 119 -14.48 -21.94 -17.01
CA LYS A 119 -15.50 -21.32 -17.85
C LYS A 119 -15.66 -19.85 -17.48
N ALA A 120 -15.99 -19.02 -18.48
CA ALA A 120 -16.32 -17.62 -18.24
C ALA A 120 -17.63 -17.57 -17.43
N LYS A 121 -17.73 -16.61 -16.50
CA LYS A 121 -18.94 -16.41 -15.70
C LYS A 121 -20.14 -16.09 -16.58
N ASN A 122 -19.90 -15.27 -17.61
CA ASN A 122 -20.89 -14.90 -18.62
C ASN A 122 -20.46 -15.45 -19.98
N PRO A 123 -21.37 -16.05 -20.77
CA PRO A 123 -21.04 -16.57 -22.09
C PRO A 123 -20.66 -15.42 -23.04
N ILE A 124 -19.44 -15.48 -23.57
CA ILE A 124 -18.92 -14.49 -24.52
C ILE A 124 -19.08 -15.02 -25.94
N LYS A 125 -19.85 -14.31 -26.78
CA LYS A 125 -19.93 -14.59 -28.21
C LYS A 125 -18.82 -13.87 -28.96
N LEU A 126 -17.88 -14.64 -29.51
CA LEU A 126 -16.73 -14.17 -30.27
C LEU A 126 -16.75 -14.76 -31.68
N LEU A 127 -16.26 -14.00 -32.66
CA LEU A 127 -16.18 -14.47 -34.04
C LEU A 127 -15.06 -15.52 -34.18
N PRO A 128 -15.33 -16.73 -34.70
CA PRO A 128 -14.34 -17.83 -34.72
C PRO A 128 -13.00 -17.49 -35.38
N SER A 129 -13.03 -16.76 -36.50
CA SER A 129 -11.80 -16.37 -37.23
C SER A 129 -10.89 -15.46 -36.40
N LYS A 130 -11.47 -14.50 -35.68
CA LYS A 130 -10.75 -13.60 -34.77
C LYS A 130 -10.22 -14.36 -33.56
N VAL A 131 -10.96 -15.34 -33.04
CA VAL A 131 -10.53 -16.19 -31.94
C VAL A 131 -9.33 -17.05 -32.35
N GLU A 132 -9.32 -17.59 -33.56
CA GLU A 132 -8.20 -18.42 -34.02
C GLU A 132 -6.90 -17.62 -34.14
N LYS A 133 -6.98 -16.39 -34.67
CA LYS A 133 -5.85 -15.46 -34.65
C LYS A 133 -5.43 -15.08 -33.23
N TYR A 134 -6.37 -14.89 -32.31
CA TYR A 134 -6.02 -14.65 -30.90
C TYR A 134 -5.28 -15.84 -30.28
N LYS A 135 -5.71 -17.08 -30.55
CA LYS A 135 -5.01 -18.29 -30.08
C LYS A 135 -3.59 -18.38 -30.62
N SER A 136 -3.37 -18.07 -31.91
CA SER A 136 -2.02 -18.09 -32.48
C SER A 136 -1.11 -17.08 -31.78
N LEU A 137 -1.61 -15.87 -31.52
CA LEU A 137 -0.89 -14.84 -30.76
C LEU A 137 -0.61 -15.28 -29.32
N CYS A 138 -1.54 -15.97 -28.65
CA CYS A 138 -1.31 -16.56 -27.33
C CYS A 138 -0.16 -17.59 -27.36
N VAL A 139 -0.08 -18.42 -28.41
CA VAL A 139 1.01 -19.39 -28.57
C VAL A 139 2.35 -18.68 -28.77
N GLU A 140 2.39 -17.64 -29.60
CA GLU A 140 3.60 -16.82 -29.81
C GLU A 140 4.03 -16.11 -28.52
N PHE A 141 3.06 -15.58 -27.77
CA PHE A 141 3.27 -14.99 -26.46
C PHE A 141 3.87 -16.02 -25.50
N CYS A 142 3.30 -17.22 -25.38
CA CYS A 142 3.84 -18.26 -24.50
C CYS A 142 5.26 -18.71 -24.91
N ARG A 143 5.62 -18.58 -26.19
CA ARG A 143 6.96 -18.92 -26.72
C ARG A 143 7.97 -17.77 -26.65
N HIS A 144 7.67 -16.71 -25.89
CA HIS A 144 8.50 -15.49 -25.79
C HIS A 144 8.76 -14.78 -27.14
N LYS A 145 7.92 -15.01 -28.16
CA LYS A 145 8.04 -14.38 -29.48
C LYS A 145 7.19 -13.11 -29.64
N LEU A 146 6.19 -12.96 -28.77
CA LEU A 146 5.28 -11.82 -28.77
C LEU A 146 5.30 -11.15 -27.39
N GLU A 147 5.39 -9.82 -27.40
CA GLU A 147 5.26 -9.01 -26.20
C GLU A 147 3.81 -9.05 -25.66
N PRO A 148 3.60 -9.06 -24.33
CA PRO A 148 2.27 -9.10 -23.73
C PRO A 148 1.39 -7.93 -24.21
N ARG A 149 1.99 -6.76 -24.45
CA ARG A 149 1.26 -5.57 -24.84
C ARG A 149 0.57 -5.73 -26.20
N ALA A 150 1.27 -6.31 -27.18
CA ALA A 150 0.71 -6.56 -28.50
C ALA A 150 -0.47 -7.56 -28.44
N LEU A 151 -0.39 -8.57 -27.57
CA LEU A 151 -1.49 -9.52 -27.35
C LEU A 151 -2.71 -8.82 -26.74
N LEU A 152 -2.48 -7.94 -25.75
CA LEU A 152 -3.55 -7.19 -25.09
C LEU A 152 -4.20 -6.18 -26.03
N ASP A 153 -3.41 -5.38 -26.75
CA ASP A 153 -3.91 -4.40 -27.71
C ASP A 153 -4.77 -5.10 -28.77
N TYR A 154 -4.32 -6.23 -29.34
CA TYR A 154 -5.15 -7.04 -30.24
C TYR A 154 -6.47 -7.47 -29.58
N ALA A 155 -6.44 -7.95 -28.34
CA ALA A 155 -7.66 -8.39 -27.65
C ALA A 155 -8.66 -7.24 -27.48
N PHE A 156 -8.20 -6.09 -26.97
CA PHE A 156 -9.05 -4.94 -26.69
C PHE A 156 -9.56 -4.27 -27.96
N ASP A 157 -8.73 -4.12 -29.00
CA ASP A 157 -9.11 -3.48 -30.27
C ASP A 157 -10.14 -4.32 -31.04
N ILE A 158 -10.00 -5.65 -31.02
CA ILE A 158 -10.79 -6.54 -31.87
C ILE A 158 -12.09 -7.01 -31.21
N PHE A 159 -12.09 -7.20 -29.90
CA PHE A 159 -13.23 -7.73 -29.15
C PHE A 159 -13.97 -6.68 -28.32
N GLY A 160 -13.37 -5.50 -28.11
CA GLY A 160 -13.92 -4.45 -27.25
C GLY A 160 -13.73 -4.73 -25.77
N GLU A 161 -13.98 -3.71 -24.94
CA GLU A 161 -13.59 -3.65 -23.54
C GLU A 161 -14.05 -4.85 -22.69
N GLU A 162 -15.36 -5.06 -22.61
CA GLU A 162 -15.95 -6.06 -21.72
C GLU A 162 -15.58 -7.48 -22.13
N LYS A 163 -15.63 -7.76 -23.44
CA LYS A 163 -15.34 -9.10 -23.98
C LYS A 163 -13.86 -9.43 -23.87
N ALA A 164 -12.98 -8.47 -24.17
CA ALA A 164 -11.54 -8.63 -24.02
C ALA A 164 -11.17 -8.84 -22.54
N ALA A 165 -11.72 -8.04 -21.63
CA ALA A 165 -11.48 -8.19 -20.20
C ALA A 165 -11.87 -9.59 -19.70
N ALA A 166 -13.04 -10.11 -20.11
CA ALA A 166 -13.46 -11.46 -19.72
C ALA A 166 -12.63 -12.56 -20.42
N LEU A 167 -12.30 -12.40 -21.72
CA LEU A 167 -11.43 -13.32 -22.46
C LEU A 167 -10.01 -13.41 -21.86
N VAL A 168 -9.43 -12.29 -21.47
CA VAL A 168 -8.07 -12.26 -20.91
C VAL A 168 -8.09 -12.69 -19.44
N ASN A 169 -8.89 -12.03 -18.59
CA ASN A 169 -8.87 -12.27 -17.13
C ASN A 169 -9.42 -13.63 -16.74
N GLU A 170 -10.56 -14.04 -17.31
CA GLU A 170 -11.26 -15.25 -16.87
C GLU A 170 -10.82 -16.50 -17.62
N LEU A 171 -10.37 -16.34 -18.88
CA LEU A 171 -10.07 -17.47 -19.75
C LEU A 171 -8.59 -17.63 -20.08
N THR A 172 -7.90 -16.56 -20.49
CA THR A 172 -6.53 -16.68 -20.99
C THR A 172 -5.54 -16.87 -19.85
N LEU A 173 -5.59 -16.03 -18.82
CA LEU A 173 -4.64 -16.09 -17.70
C LEU A 173 -4.65 -17.45 -17.00
N SER A 174 -5.81 -18.06 -16.75
CA SER A 174 -5.87 -19.37 -16.08
C SER A 174 -5.39 -20.52 -16.96
N ARG A 175 -5.20 -20.31 -18.27
CA ARG A 175 -4.75 -21.35 -19.22
C ARG A 175 -3.27 -21.27 -19.56
N VAL A 176 -2.61 -20.16 -19.26
CA VAL A 176 -1.16 -20.04 -19.47
C VAL A 176 -0.46 -20.94 -18.46
N VAL A 177 0.20 -21.98 -18.98
CA VAL A 177 0.88 -23.02 -18.19
C VAL A 177 2.09 -22.46 -17.46
N ASP A 178 2.91 -21.68 -18.15
CA ASP A 178 4.10 -21.07 -17.56
C ASP A 178 3.72 -19.93 -16.59
N PRO A 179 4.07 -20.04 -15.30
CA PRO A 179 3.72 -19.04 -14.30
C PRO A 179 4.39 -17.68 -14.55
N GLU A 180 5.58 -17.62 -15.17
CA GLU A 180 6.22 -16.35 -15.55
C GLU A 180 5.43 -15.69 -16.66
N ARG A 181 5.06 -16.43 -17.72
CA ARG A 181 4.25 -15.87 -18.81
C ARG A 181 2.89 -15.41 -18.31
N ARG A 182 2.26 -16.20 -17.44
CA ARG A 182 0.98 -15.85 -16.81
C ARG A 182 1.08 -14.57 -15.99
N ALA A 183 2.14 -14.44 -15.19
CA ALA A 183 2.39 -13.26 -14.39
C ALA A 183 2.74 -12.03 -15.26
N THR A 184 3.57 -12.19 -16.28
CA THR A 184 3.89 -11.14 -17.26
C THR A 184 2.62 -10.59 -17.94
N LEU A 185 1.72 -11.47 -18.37
CA LEU A 185 0.45 -11.07 -18.97
C LEU A 185 -0.45 -10.34 -17.97
N LEU A 186 -0.56 -10.85 -16.73
CA LEU A 186 -1.32 -10.20 -15.67
C LEU A 186 -0.78 -8.81 -15.35
N LEU A 187 0.53 -8.67 -15.13
CA LEU A 187 1.14 -7.38 -14.81
C LEU A 187 0.89 -6.38 -15.94
N SER A 188 1.09 -6.79 -17.20
CA SER A 188 0.84 -5.93 -18.36
C SER A 188 -0.63 -5.52 -18.47
N LEU A 189 -1.56 -6.43 -18.20
CA LEU A 189 -2.99 -6.14 -18.17
C LEU A 189 -3.34 -5.14 -17.07
N MET A 190 -2.78 -5.33 -15.87
CA MET A 190 -3.05 -4.46 -14.74
C MET A 190 -2.38 -3.08 -14.90
N TYR A 191 -1.25 -2.97 -15.61
CA TYR A 191 -0.69 -1.68 -15.99
C TYR A 191 -1.55 -0.93 -17.01
N LEU A 192 -2.10 -1.66 -18.01
CA LEU A 192 -3.01 -1.10 -19.00
C LEU A 192 -4.36 -0.70 -18.37
N ARG A 193 -4.90 -1.53 -17.48
CA ARG A 193 -6.19 -1.35 -16.79
C ARG A 193 -6.00 -1.42 -15.28
N PRO A 194 -5.47 -0.35 -14.66
CA PRO A 194 -5.12 -0.37 -13.24
C PRO A 194 -6.33 -0.32 -12.31
N LYS A 195 -7.48 0.18 -12.78
CA LYS A 195 -8.74 0.23 -12.02
C LYS A 195 -9.32 -1.17 -11.94
N THR A 196 -9.13 -1.85 -10.81
CA THR A 196 -9.59 -3.24 -10.63
C THR A 196 -10.17 -3.47 -9.23
N LYS A 197 -10.70 -4.67 -9.00
CA LYS A 197 -11.29 -5.09 -7.73
C LYS A 197 -10.49 -6.23 -7.15
N THR A 198 -10.30 -6.19 -5.84
CA THR A 198 -9.64 -7.30 -5.14
C THR A 198 -10.47 -8.59 -5.20
N ASN A 199 -9.81 -9.73 -5.38
CA ASN A 199 -10.43 -11.05 -5.40
C ASN A 199 -10.90 -11.51 -4.01
N CYS A 200 -10.35 -10.95 -2.93
CA CYS A 200 -10.65 -11.37 -1.56
C CYS A 200 -11.94 -10.76 -1.00
N CYS A 201 -12.19 -9.47 -1.26
CA CYS A 201 -13.27 -8.70 -0.63
C CYS A 201 -14.06 -7.86 -1.65
N GLY A 202 -13.66 -7.85 -2.93
CA GLY A 202 -14.31 -7.04 -3.97
C GLY A 202 -14.03 -5.54 -3.88
N ALA A 203 -13.14 -5.09 -2.99
CA ALA A 203 -12.84 -3.68 -2.83
C ALA A 203 -12.10 -3.12 -4.05
N ASP A 204 -12.51 -1.92 -4.46
CA ASP A 204 -11.86 -1.17 -5.53
C ASP A 204 -10.46 -0.71 -5.09
N PHE A 205 -9.49 -0.90 -5.99
CA PHE A 205 -8.14 -0.37 -5.85
C PHE A 205 -7.50 -0.10 -7.21
N CYS A 206 -6.45 0.71 -7.21
CA CYS A 206 -5.64 0.97 -8.38
C CYS A 206 -4.35 0.15 -8.34
N PHE A 207 -4.07 -0.65 -9.37
CA PHE A 207 -2.87 -1.49 -9.41
C PHE A 207 -1.57 -0.69 -9.54
N ASN A 208 -1.57 0.49 -10.14
CA ASN A 208 -0.32 1.25 -10.34
C ASN A 208 0.19 1.89 -9.04
N CYS A 209 -0.70 2.47 -8.23
CA CYS A 209 -0.33 3.08 -6.95
C CYS A 209 -0.65 2.20 -5.73
N LYS A 210 -1.34 1.06 -5.94
CA LYS A 210 -1.85 0.14 -4.90
C LYS A 210 -2.77 0.82 -3.86
N ARG A 211 -3.42 1.93 -4.21
CA ARG A 211 -4.32 2.69 -3.32
C ARG A 211 -5.78 2.28 -3.47
N HIS A 212 -6.55 2.55 -2.41
CA HIS A 212 -7.98 2.30 -2.39
C HIS A 212 -8.73 3.21 -3.37
N GLY A 213 -9.75 2.65 -4.03
CA GLY A 213 -10.58 3.34 -5.00
C GLY A 213 -9.97 3.42 -6.40
N HIS A 214 -10.72 4.02 -7.31
CA HIS A 214 -10.30 4.30 -8.67
C HIS A 214 -10.07 5.80 -8.83
N HIS A 215 -8.96 6.17 -9.46
CA HIS A 215 -8.59 7.56 -9.71
C HIS A 215 -8.06 7.69 -11.14
N ASP A 216 -8.12 8.90 -11.69
CA ASP A 216 -7.85 9.13 -13.11
C ASP A 216 -6.36 9.30 -13.42
N SER A 217 -5.58 9.84 -12.48
CA SER A 217 -4.12 9.91 -12.57
C SER A 217 -3.48 9.29 -11.33
N CYS A 218 -2.39 8.54 -11.53
CA CYS A 218 -1.55 8.03 -10.43
C CYS A 218 -0.44 9.03 -10.04
N VAL A 219 -0.45 10.22 -10.63
CA VAL A 219 0.56 11.25 -10.42
C VAL A 219 0.19 12.00 -9.15
N GLU A 220 0.82 11.63 -8.06
CA GLU A 220 1.03 12.54 -6.95
C GLU A 220 2.52 12.82 -6.87
N GLU A 221 2.87 14.10 -6.75
CA GLU A 221 4.24 14.50 -6.44
C GLU A 221 4.64 13.87 -5.11
N PHE A 222 5.83 13.26 -5.07
CA PHE A 222 6.40 12.72 -3.85
C PHE A 222 6.44 13.82 -2.79
N ASP A 223 5.82 13.56 -1.63
CA ASP A 223 5.85 14.46 -0.48
C ASP A 223 6.62 13.77 0.65
N GLU A 224 7.83 14.27 0.92
CA GLU A 224 8.71 13.75 1.99
C GLU A 224 8.04 13.65 3.36
N ASP A 225 7.01 14.47 3.63
CA ASP A 225 6.32 14.50 4.91
C ASP A 225 5.16 13.52 5.03
N THR A 226 4.64 13.03 3.92
CA THR A 226 3.60 12.00 3.90
C THR A 226 4.15 10.64 3.44
N ASP A 227 5.10 10.61 2.53
CA ASP A 227 5.57 9.38 1.90
C ASP A 227 6.76 8.74 2.62
N LEU A 228 7.40 9.42 3.58
CA LEU A 228 8.51 8.85 4.36
C LEU A 228 8.21 8.69 5.86
N VAL A 229 8.51 7.50 6.40
CA VAL A 229 8.45 7.20 7.84
C VAL A 229 9.70 6.44 8.25
N ARG A 230 10.22 6.69 9.46
CA ARG A 230 11.30 5.87 10.05
C ARG A 230 10.70 4.78 10.92
N CYS A 231 11.16 3.54 10.73
CA CYS A 231 10.78 2.42 11.59
C CYS A 231 11.18 2.70 13.04
N ARG A 232 10.25 2.56 14.00
CA ARG A 232 10.55 2.83 15.42
C ARG A 232 11.48 1.79 16.06
N LYS A 233 11.57 0.58 15.50
CA LYS A 233 12.43 -0.50 15.99
C LYS A 233 13.86 -0.42 15.46
N CYS A 234 14.04 -0.42 14.14
CA CYS A 234 15.37 -0.46 13.51
C CYS A 234 15.82 0.87 12.87
N ARG A 235 15.01 1.92 12.94
CA ARG A 235 15.28 3.26 12.38
C ARG A 235 15.42 3.34 10.86
N ALA A 236 15.22 2.23 10.13
CA ALA A 236 15.20 2.21 8.67
C ALA A 236 14.18 3.21 8.11
N LEU A 237 14.57 3.97 7.09
CA LEU A 237 13.68 4.87 6.36
C LEU A 237 12.83 4.05 5.40
N LEU A 238 11.51 4.18 5.53
CA LEU A 238 10.51 3.49 4.70
C LEU A 238 9.83 4.52 3.80
N LEU A 239 9.63 4.14 2.54
CA LEU A 239 8.85 4.88 1.54
C LEU A 239 7.48 4.21 1.38
N LYS A 240 6.40 5.00 1.36
CA LYS A 240 5.06 4.48 1.07
C LYS A 240 4.95 4.12 -0.41
N VAL A 241 5.08 2.84 -0.70
CA VAL A 241 4.91 2.28 -2.05
C VAL A 241 3.52 1.67 -2.28
N GLU A 242 2.78 1.39 -1.20
CA GLU A 242 1.43 0.81 -1.25
C GLU A 242 0.41 1.69 -0.54
N GLY A 243 -0.87 1.63 -0.94
CA GLY A 243 -1.93 2.39 -0.28
C GLY A 243 -2.49 1.76 1.00
N CYS A 244 -1.96 0.60 1.40
CA CYS A 244 -2.25 0.00 2.69
C CYS A 244 -1.64 0.84 3.83
N ASP A 245 -2.35 0.98 4.95
CA ASP A 245 -1.77 1.60 6.15
C ASP A 245 -1.05 0.59 7.05
N ALA A 246 -1.31 -0.71 6.93
CA ALA A 246 -0.49 -1.73 7.60
C ALA A 246 0.79 -1.95 6.79
N VAL A 247 1.94 -1.63 7.38
CA VAL A 247 3.26 -1.71 6.73
C VAL A 247 4.20 -2.53 7.59
N ASN A 248 4.91 -3.47 6.97
CA ASN A 248 5.95 -4.26 7.63
C ASN A 248 7.33 -3.72 7.27
N CYS A 249 8.14 -3.44 8.28
CA CYS A 249 9.56 -3.16 8.08
C CYS A 249 10.34 -4.45 7.82
N VAL A 250 11.48 -4.33 7.12
CA VAL A 250 12.45 -5.43 6.91
C VAL A 250 12.91 -6.08 8.22
N CYS A 251 12.93 -5.34 9.34
CA CYS A 251 13.25 -5.88 10.67
C CYS A 251 12.10 -6.66 11.34
N GLY A 252 11.00 -6.89 10.63
CA GLY A 252 9.81 -7.60 11.12
C GLY A 252 8.85 -6.77 11.99
N PHE A 253 9.08 -5.46 12.14
CA PHE A 253 8.15 -4.60 12.88
C PHE A 253 6.95 -4.22 12.01
N ASN A 254 5.74 -4.57 12.46
CA ASN A 254 4.49 -4.15 11.84
C ASN A 254 4.04 -2.80 12.43
N MET A 255 3.66 -1.85 11.56
CA MET A 255 3.22 -0.53 11.99
C MET A 255 2.06 -0.02 11.14
N ASN A 256 1.28 0.90 11.72
CA ASN A 256 0.24 1.62 10.99
C ASN A 256 0.78 2.96 10.46
N TRP A 257 0.86 3.10 9.14
CA TRP A 257 1.41 4.27 8.45
C TRP A 257 0.75 5.59 8.86
N ARG A 258 -0.59 5.64 8.98
CA ARG A 258 -1.30 6.86 9.42
C ARG A 258 -0.94 7.25 10.85
N VAL A 259 -0.72 6.27 11.72
CA VAL A 259 -0.29 6.52 13.10
C VAL A 259 1.13 7.06 13.10
N GLU A 260 2.05 6.44 12.36
CA GLU A 260 3.45 6.88 12.30
C GLU A 260 3.61 8.27 11.68
N GLN A 261 2.88 8.57 10.58
CA GLN A 261 2.82 9.92 10.02
C GLN A 261 2.33 10.95 11.05
N ARG A 262 1.31 10.59 11.84
CA ARG A 262 0.76 11.48 12.87
C ARG A 262 1.79 11.74 13.96
N LEU A 263 2.45 10.69 14.47
CA LEU A 263 3.50 10.81 15.48
C LEU A 263 4.66 11.70 14.99
N ARG A 264 5.13 11.50 13.75
CA ARG A 264 6.16 12.35 13.12
C ARG A 264 5.71 13.82 13.05
N ARG A 265 4.48 14.07 12.59
CA ARG A 265 3.91 15.43 12.51
C ARG A 265 3.77 16.08 13.88
N GLU A 266 3.35 15.33 14.89
CA GLU A 266 3.22 15.82 16.27
C GLU A 266 4.59 16.12 16.89
N ARG A 267 5.60 15.28 16.65
CA ARG A 267 6.98 15.53 17.05
C ARG A 267 7.55 16.79 16.39
N LYS A 268 7.41 16.95 15.07
CA LYS A 268 7.83 18.16 14.34
C LYS A 268 7.19 19.43 14.88
N ARG A 269 5.96 19.34 15.38
CA ARG A 269 5.21 20.47 15.97
C ARG A 269 5.50 20.68 17.47
N GLY A 270 6.36 19.86 18.09
CA GLY A 270 6.63 19.90 19.53
C GLY A 270 5.42 19.54 20.39
N LEU A 271 4.46 18.79 19.85
CA LEU A 271 3.23 18.37 20.56
C LEU A 271 3.37 16.99 21.19
N LEU A 272 4.43 16.25 20.86
CA LEU A 272 4.69 14.94 21.40
C LEU A 272 5.72 15.07 22.54
N PRO A 273 5.37 14.69 23.78
CA PRO A 273 6.25 14.87 24.93
C PRO A 273 7.27 13.74 25.13
N VAL A 274 7.17 12.68 24.33
CA VAL A 274 8.00 11.47 24.39
C VAL A 274 8.78 11.31 23.09
N ASP A 275 9.95 10.66 23.14
CA ASP A 275 10.64 10.26 21.91
C ASP A 275 9.88 9.11 21.24
N ILE A 276 9.48 9.29 19.98
CA ILE A 276 8.81 8.27 19.17
C ILE A 276 9.63 6.97 19.09
N PHE A 277 10.95 7.01 19.26
CA PHE A 277 11.79 5.81 19.20
C PHE A 277 11.81 5.02 20.51
N ASN A 278 11.39 5.62 21.63
CA ASN A 278 11.15 4.88 22.87
C ASN A 278 9.75 4.27 22.80
N MET A 279 9.70 3.00 22.37
CA MET A 279 8.45 2.28 22.11
C MET A 279 7.55 2.12 23.36
N PRO A 280 8.08 1.71 24.54
CA PRO A 280 7.29 1.67 25.77
C PRO A 280 6.64 3.02 26.09
N LEU A 281 7.43 4.10 26.18
CA LEU A 281 6.92 5.43 26.49
C LEU A 281 5.90 5.94 25.47
N THR A 282 6.15 5.70 24.17
CA THR A 282 5.24 6.09 23.11
C THR A 282 3.90 5.35 23.21
N THR A 283 3.92 4.07 23.57
CA THR A 283 2.72 3.25 23.75
C THR A 283 1.91 3.75 24.94
N SER A 284 2.56 3.98 26.08
CA SER A 284 1.94 4.55 27.27
C SER A 284 1.31 5.93 27.01
N TRP A 285 1.98 6.79 26.22
CA TRP A 285 1.45 8.08 25.81
C TRP A 285 0.21 7.95 24.91
N LEU A 286 0.22 7.04 23.93
CA LEU A 286 -0.91 6.80 23.04
C LEU A 286 -2.14 6.29 23.81
N ASP A 287 -1.94 5.35 24.73
CA ASP A 287 -2.98 4.81 25.60
C ASP A 287 -3.57 5.89 26.52
N PHE A 288 -2.70 6.68 27.15
CA PHE A 288 -3.10 7.82 27.96
C PHE A 288 -3.98 8.79 27.16
N ARG A 289 -3.53 9.16 25.96
CA ARG A 289 -4.26 10.09 25.09
C ARG A 289 -5.62 9.52 24.69
N GLN A 290 -5.71 8.24 24.34
CA GLN A 290 -6.96 7.58 24.00
C GLN A 290 -7.96 7.60 25.17
N ARG A 291 -7.48 7.38 26.40
CA ARG A 291 -8.29 7.49 27.63
C ARG A 291 -8.76 8.93 27.91
N GLN A 292 -8.00 9.94 27.49
CA GLN A 292 -8.37 11.35 27.69
C GLN A 292 -9.36 11.92 26.67
N VAL A 293 -9.47 11.34 25.46
CA VAL A 293 -10.36 11.85 24.40
C VAL A 293 -11.81 12.03 24.88
N PRO A 294 -12.44 11.07 25.57
CA PRO A 294 -13.78 11.24 26.12
C PRO A 294 -13.86 12.39 27.12
N LEU A 295 -12.94 12.44 28.09
CA LEU A 295 -12.91 13.46 29.15
C LEU A 295 -12.79 14.88 28.59
N LEU A 296 -11.91 15.07 27.61
CA LEU A 296 -11.73 16.36 26.93
C LEU A 296 -12.96 16.74 26.09
N LYS A 297 -13.65 15.75 25.51
CA LYS A 297 -14.91 15.97 24.79
C LYS A 297 -16.03 16.39 25.77
N TYR A 298 -16.15 15.73 26.92
CA TYR A 298 -17.09 16.10 27.98
C TYR A 298 -16.80 17.50 28.55
N MET A 299 -15.53 17.83 28.83
CA MET A 299 -15.16 19.17 29.29
C MET A 299 -15.45 20.26 28.24
N ARG A 300 -15.19 19.98 26.95
CA ARG A 300 -15.56 20.91 25.86
C ARG A 300 -17.07 21.12 25.75
N VAL A 301 -17.87 20.06 25.86
CA VAL A 301 -19.34 20.14 25.77
C VAL A 301 -19.93 20.83 27.01
N GLY A 302 -19.48 20.48 28.21
CA GLY A 302 -19.92 21.12 29.47
C GLY A 302 -19.59 22.60 29.51
N TRP A 303 -18.40 22.99 29.04
CA TRP A 303 -18.01 24.40 28.93
C TRP A 303 -18.82 25.15 27.84
N LEU A 304 -19.04 24.53 26.67
CA LEU A 304 -19.91 25.08 25.61
C LEU A 304 -21.35 25.26 26.09
N LEU A 305 -21.91 24.31 26.84
CA LEU A 305 -23.25 24.41 27.43
C LEU A 305 -23.33 25.55 28.45
N LYS A 306 -22.30 25.71 29.29
CA LYS A 306 -22.23 26.81 30.27
C LYS A 306 -22.17 28.18 29.59
N GLN A 307 -21.44 28.29 28.48
CA GLN A 307 -21.37 29.52 27.67
C GLN A 307 -22.63 29.77 26.84
N VAL A 308 -23.26 28.74 26.28
CA VAL A 308 -24.56 28.86 25.58
C VAL A 308 -25.67 29.25 26.55
N ALA A 309 -25.64 28.75 27.80
CA ALA A 309 -26.55 29.15 28.87
C ALA A 309 -26.33 30.60 29.30
N ALA A 310 -25.06 31.04 29.44
CA ALA A 310 -24.71 32.43 29.73
C ALA A 310 -25.12 33.40 28.59
N CYS A 311 -25.01 32.95 27.35
CA CYS A 311 -25.43 33.70 26.15
C CYS A 311 -26.91 33.54 25.80
N ARG A 312 -27.67 32.69 26.52
CA ARG A 312 -29.08 32.36 26.25
C ARG A 312 -30.00 33.59 26.24
N PRO A 313 -29.88 34.58 27.15
CA PRO A 313 -30.72 35.78 27.12
C PRO A 313 -30.48 36.64 25.87
N LEU A 314 -29.22 36.76 25.45
CA LEU A 314 -28.79 37.53 24.28
C LEU A 314 -29.16 36.83 22.96
N LEU A 315 -29.02 35.50 22.93
CA LEU A 315 -29.45 34.67 21.80
C LEU A 315 -30.97 34.66 21.67
N ARG A 316 -31.75 34.65 22.76
CA ARG A 316 -33.22 34.65 22.72
C ARG A 316 -33.78 35.94 22.10
N GLN A 317 -33.23 37.10 22.43
CA GLN A 317 -33.64 38.38 21.82
C GLN A 317 -33.30 38.45 20.32
N ARG A 318 -32.16 37.91 19.88
CA ARG A 318 -31.77 37.93 18.45
C ARG A 318 -32.37 36.79 17.62
N PHE A 319 -32.60 35.61 18.19
CA PHE A 319 -33.30 34.50 17.51
C PHE A 319 -34.80 34.72 17.42
N ALA A 320 -35.42 35.48 18.35
CA ALA A 320 -36.80 35.94 18.19
C ALA A 320 -36.97 36.74 16.89
N VAL A 321 -36.00 37.62 16.55
CA VAL A 321 -35.98 38.37 15.28
C VAL A 321 -35.76 37.44 14.06
N TYR A 322 -34.99 36.36 14.18
CA TYR A 322 -34.81 35.39 13.09
C TYR A 322 -36.03 34.49 12.87
N VAL A 323 -36.72 34.06 13.93
CA VAL A 323 -37.98 33.30 13.84
C VAL A 323 -39.10 34.20 13.31
N TRP A 324 -39.14 35.47 13.73
CA TRP A 324 -40.04 36.48 13.17
C TRP A 324 -39.71 36.78 11.71
N ARG A 325 -38.42 36.88 11.34
CA ARG A 325 -37.97 37.01 9.93
C ARG A 325 -38.32 35.78 9.08
N PHE A 326 -38.33 34.57 9.62
CA PHE A 326 -38.72 33.37 8.88
C PHE A 326 -40.24 33.31 8.64
N ARG A 327 -41.04 33.72 9.65
CA ARG A 327 -42.50 33.88 9.53
C ARG A 327 -42.88 35.04 8.62
N LEU A 328 -42.16 36.17 8.71
CA LEU A 328 -42.31 37.35 7.86
C LEU A 328 -41.84 37.10 6.43
N ARG A 329 -40.79 36.29 6.19
CA ARG A 329 -40.39 35.86 4.83
C ARG A 329 -41.49 35.07 4.14
N LYS A 330 -42.26 34.28 4.89
CA LYS A 330 -43.42 33.55 4.36
C LYS A 330 -44.56 34.50 3.97
N VAL A 331 -44.68 35.67 4.62
CA VAL A 331 -45.68 36.72 4.36
C VAL A 331 -45.20 37.74 3.30
N LEU A 332 -43.90 38.01 3.22
CA LEU A 332 -43.29 38.95 2.27
C LEU A 332 -42.99 38.29 0.91
N ALA A 333 -42.82 36.96 0.86
CA ALA A 333 -42.74 36.21 -0.39
C ALA A 333 -44.01 36.33 -1.26
N THR A 334 -45.11 36.82 -0.69
CA THR A 334 -46.37 37.04 -1.41
C THR A 334 -46.60 38.46 -1.90
N GLN A 335 -45.83 39.50 -1.51
CA GLN A 335 -46.29 40.87 -1.84
C GLN A 335 -45.34 41.98 -2.31
N LEU A 336 -44.01 42.03 -2.14
CA LEU A 336 -43.30 43.23 -2.64
C LEU A 336 -41.81 43.00 -2.97
N ASP A 337 -41.53 42.68 -4.24
CA ASP A 337 -40.17 42.54 -4.79
C ASP A 337 -39.68 43.78 -5.58
N LYS A 338 -40.35 44.93 -5.48
CA LYS A 338 -39.95 46.12 -6.28
C LYS A 338 -39.40 47.33 -5.52
N GLU A 339 -39.58 47.44 -4.20
CA GLU A 339 -39.16 48.67 -3.48
C GLU A 339 -37.85 48.58 -2.68
N CYS A 340 -37.27 47.39 -2.48
CA CYS A 340 -36.17 47.22 -1.51
C CYS A 340 -34.75 47.53 -2.02
N ARG A 341 -34.57 47.98 -3.27
CA ARG A 341 -33.22 48.23 -3.82
C ARG A 341 -32.62 49.59 -3.41
N ALA A 342 -33.42 50.59 -3.05
CA ALA A 342 -32.93 51.92 -2.68
C ALA A 342 -32.47 52.07 -1.22
N ARG A 343 -32.95 51.24 -0.28
CA ARG A 343 -32.62 51.36 1.17
C ARG A 343 -31.34 50.62 1.60
N ARG A 344 -30.69 49.84 0.71
CA ARG A 344 -29.59 48.93 1.10
C ARG A 344 -28.29 49.63 1.50
N VAL A 345 -28.00 50.83 0.99
CA VAL A 345 -26.69 51.47 1.22
C VAL A 345 -26.56 52.04 2.65
N LYS A 346 -27.63 52.64 3.21
CA LYS A 346 -27.59 53.25 4.55
C LYS A 346 -27.65 52.22 5.70
N VAL A 347 -28.27 51.07 5.45
CA VAL A 347 -28.47 50.00 6.44
C VAL A 347 -27.23 49.09 6.54
N VAL A 348 -26.46 48.95 5.45
CA VAL A 348 -25.24 48.13 5.43
C VAL A 348 -24.13 48.75 6.30
N ASP A 349 -23.98 50.07 6.33
CA ASP A 349 -22.97 50.74 7.19
C ASP A 349 -23.30 50.64 8.68
N GLN A 350 -24.57 50.83 9.07
CA GLN A 350 -25.00 50.64 10.47
C GLN A 350 -24.91 49.17 10.91
N HIS A 351 -25.11 48.22 9.99
CA HIS A 351 -24.92 46.80 10.27
C HIS A 351 -23.46 46.37 10.29
N LEU A 352 -22.56 46.99 9.52
CA LEU A 352 -21.13 46.70 9.58
C LEU A 352 -20.52 47.04 10.94
N VAL A 353 -20.93 48.15 11.56
CA VAL A 353 -20.49 48.52 12.92
C VAL A 353 -21.02 47.54 13.99
N SER A 354 -22.28 47.12 13.87
CA SER A 354 -22.90 46.17 14.80
C SER A 354 -22.54 44.70 14.54
N VAL A 355 -22.03 44.38 13.35
CA VAL A 355 -21.44 43.08 13.00
C VAL A 355 -19.96 43.03 13.40
N LYS A 356 -19.22 44.15 13.38
CA LYS A 356 -17.82 44.23 13.86
C LYS A 356 -17.70 43.84 15.34
N THR A 357 -18.64 44.23 16.19
CA THR A 357 -18.66 43.84 17.62
C THR A 357 -18.98 42.36 17.83
N VAL A 358 -19.87 41.79 17.01
CA VAL A 358 -20.20 40.36 17.02
C VAL A 358 -19.05 39.52 16.44
N LEU A 359 -18.41 39.99 15.38
CA LEU A 359 -17.20 39.38 14.81
C LEU A 359 -16.04 39.46 15.80
N HIS A 360 -15.89 40.53 16.58
CA HIS A 360 -14.90 40.58 17.66
C HIS A 360 -15.16 39.56 18.75
N ALA A 361 -16.42 39.35 19.15
CA ALA A 361 -16.79 38.31 20.11
C ALA A 361 -16.60 36.90 19.53
N ALA A 362 -16.98 36.66 18.27
CA ALA A 362 -16.81 35.39 17.58
C ALA A 362 -15.33 35.07 17.27
N LEU A 363 -14.55 36.07 16.86
CA LEU A 363 -13.10 36.02 16.72
C LEU A 363 -12.45 35.83 18.10
N GLY A 364 -12.96 36.46 19.15
CA GLY A 364 -12.54 36.24 20.53
C GLY A 364 -12.77 34.80 20.97
N VAL A 365 -13.95 34.23 20.69
CA VAL A 365 -14.26 32.81 20.92
C VAL A 365 -13.39 31.89 20.08
N TYR A 366 -13.08 32.25 18.83
CA TYR A 366 -12.20 31.48 17.95
C TYR A 366 -10.73 31.52 18.42
N ILE A 367 -10.22 32.71 18.74
CA ILE A 367 -8.88 32.93 19.31
C ILE A 367 -8.78 32.21 20.66
N TRP A 368 -9.82 32.27 21.48
CA TRP A 368 -9.85 31.56 22.77
C TRP A 368 -9.97 30.05 22.58
N ARG A 369 -10.75 29.54 21.62
CA ARG A 369 -10.74 28.12 21.24
C ARG A 369 -9.35 27.67 20.78
N ARG A 370 -8.64 28.49 20.02
CA ARG A 370 -7.27 28.23 19.58
C ARG A 370 -6.28 28.26 20.76
N ARG A 371 -6.41 29.22 21.69
CA ARG A 371 -5.61 29.33 22.92
C ARG A 371 -5.89 28.20 23.90
N LEU A 372 -7.16 27.87 24.15
CA LEU A 372 -7.58 26.73 24.97
C LEU A 372 -7.10 25.42 24.35
N SER A 373 -7.22 25.25 23.03
CA SER A 373 -6.70 24.05 22.39
C SER A 373 -5.18 23.94 22.55
N LYS A 374 -4.44 25.05 22.48
CA LYS A 374 -2.99 25.08 22.73
C LYS A 374 -2.66 24.79 24.21
N ALA A 375 -3.42 25.37 25.15
CA ALA A 375 -3.29 25.14 26.58
C ALA A 375 -3.61 23.69 26.95
N LEU A 376 -4.67 23.10 26.39
CA LEU A 376 -5.01 21.69 26.59
C LEU A 376 -3.93 20.74 26.08
N ILE A 377 -3.29 21.05 24.94
CA ILE A 377 -2.16 20.25 24.46
C ILE A 377 -0.97 20.34 25.42
N THR A 378 -0.70 21.52 25.97
CA THR A 378 0.39 21.72 26.94
C THR A 378 0.09 20.99 28.26
N MET A 379 -1.15 21.10 28.76
CA MET A 379 -1.59 20.38 29.97
C MET A 379 -1.61 18.86 29.80
N GLN A 380 -1.90 18.34 28.61
CA GLN A 380 -1.86 16.88 28.37
C GLN A 380 -0.48 16.30 28.63
N SER A 381 0.58 16.98 28.20
CA SER A 381 1.96 16.57 28.46
C SER A 381 2.27 16.54 29.96
N GLU A 382 1.93 17.62 30.68
CA GLU A 382 2.16 17.68 32.13
C GLU A 382 1.35 16.63 32.90
N MET A 383 0.09 16.42 32.51
CA MET A 383 -0.76 15.40 33.11
C MET A 383 -0.23 13.99 32.87
N PHE A 384 0.29 13.72 31.67
CA PHE A 384 0.91 12.43 31.37
C PHE A 384 2.12 12.19 32.25
N TRP A 385 3.09 13.11 32.30
CA TRP A 385 4.29 12.92 33.12
C TRP A 385 3.98 12.81 34.62
N LYS A 386 2.97 13.53 35.11
CA LYS A 386 2.49 13.37 36.50
C LYS A 386 1.85 12.00 36.74
N ALA A 387 1.05 11.50 35.81
CA ALA A 387 0.44 10.18 35.92
C ALA A 387 1.47 9.05 35.78
N TYR A 388 2.40 9.18 34.81
CA TYR A 388 3.46 8.22 34.55
C TYR A 388 4.36 8.04 35.78
N ARG A 389 4.89 9.13 36.34
CA ARG A 389 5.70 9.09 37.58
C ARG A 389 4.97 8.49 38.78
N ARG A 390 3.64 8.65 38.83
CA ARG A 390 2.82 8.06 39.89
C ARG A 390 2.61 6.55 39.72
N TRP A 391 2.54 6.08 38.49
CA TRP A 391 2.31 4.67 38.16
C TRP A 391 3.61 3.86 38.04
N HIS A 392 4.74 4.54 37.89
CA HIS A 392 6.08 3.94 37.79
C HIS A 392 7.06 4.56 38.80
N PRO A 393 6.81 4.47 40.12
CA PRO A 393 7.75 4.95 41.13
C PRO A 393 9.10 4.22 41.08
N GLU A 394 9.10 2.94 40.72
CA GLU A 394 10.29 2.09 40.60
C GLU A 394 11.30 2.57 39.55
N GLU A 395 10.84 3.19 38.46
CA GLU A 395 11.73 3.73 37.42
C GLU A 395 12.44 5.02 37.88
N LEU A 396 11.82 5.79 38.78
CA LEU A 396 12.42 6.98 39.38
C LEU A 396 13.48 6.62 40.43
N GLU A 397 13.22 5.57 41.22
CA GLU A 397 14.18 5.02 42.19
C GLU A 397 15.41 4.45 41.45
N ALA A 398 15.18 3.72 40.35
CA ALA A 398 16.25 3.22 39.48
C ALA A 398 17.06 4.33 38.79
N GLU A 399 16.43 5.42 38.31
CA GLU A 399 17.14 6.59 37.77
C GLU A 399 18.02 7.28 38.83
N THR A 400 17.55 7.36 40.09
CA THR A 400 18.35 7.93 41.19
C THR A 400 19.51 7.03 41.60
N ASP A 401 19.33 5.71 41.55
CA ASP A 401 20.37 4.72 41.85
C ASP A 401 21.40 4.64 40.72
N GLU A 402 20.98 4.67 39.45
CA GLU A 402 21.89 4.71 38.28
C GLU A 402 22.67 6.01 38.22
N ALA A 403 22.04 7.18 38.47
CA ALA A 403 22.75 8.46 38.51
C ALA A 403 23.76 8.53 39.68
N SER A 404 23.47 7.86 40.80
CA SER A 404 24.38 7.75 41.94
C SER A 404 25.54 6.77 41.66
N ASN A 405 25.28 5.70 40.89
CA ASN A 405 26.28 4.71 40.50
C ASN A 405 27.16 5.14 39.31
N LEU A 406 26.66 6.01 38.42
CA LEU A 406 27.40 6.52 37.26
C LEU A 406 28.60 7.40 37.63
N PHE A 407 28.62 7.96 38.85
CA PHE A 407 29.77 8.72 39.39
C PHE A 407 30.71 7.88 40.26
N SER A 408 30.42 6.60 40.45
CA SER A 408 31.29 5.65 41.17
C SER A 408 32.05 4.78 40.17
N ILE A 409 32.88 5.40 39.33
CA ILE A 409 33.90 4.64 38.58
C ILE A 409 35.02 4.35 39.59
N ALA A 410 34.81 3.33 40.42
CA ALA A 410 35.88 2.75 41.21
C ALA A 410 36.93 2.20 40.24
N ALA A 411 38.18 2.56 40.50
CA ALA A 411 39.35 2.08 39.80
C ALA A 411 39.28 0.56 39.66
N TYR A 412 39.56 0.07 38.44
CA TYR A 412 39.88 -1.33 38.25
C TYR A 412 41.14 -1.62 39.09
N GLU A 413 40.96 -2.31 40.22
CA GLU A 413 42.03 -3.02 40.89
C GLU A 413 42.41 -4.19 39.96
N ASP A 414 43.63 -4.12 39.44
CA ASP A 414 44.32 -5.24 38.82
C ASP A 414 44.76 -6.21 39.94
N GLU A 415 44.17 -7.40 39.98
CA GLU A 415 44.76 -8.58 40.65
C GLU A 415 44.43 -9.80 39.76
N GLU A 416 45.43 -10.26 38.99
CA GLU A 416 46.24 -11.49 39.20
C GLU A 416 45.52 -12.82 38.93
#